data_AF-A0A4V1XPA8-F1
#
_entry.id   AF-A0A4V1XPA8-F1
#
_cell.length_a   1.000
_cell.length_b   1.000
_cell.length_c   1.000
_cell.angle_alpha   90.00
_cell.angle_beta   90.00
_cell.angle_gamma   90.00
#
_symmetry.space_group_name_H-M   'P 1'
#
loop_
_entity.id
_entity.type
_entity.pdbx_description
1 polymer ?
#
loop_
_entity_poly.entity_id
_entity_poly.type
_entity_poly.pdbx_seq_one_letter_code
_entity_poly.pdbx_strand_id
1 'polypeptide(L)'
;MHFQSIFVQTISVLFAVQATAHALPTDLKAELAAVGDRRAAAVGAGRAGVDAGLGAGVDAGLGAGVGAELGAGWFLGNICKRPPAATCLFYTRGLSKAARIFAKKGGADMTTIWEMWNSALYDKRQIKSNPLRCIMQKKEDRNVYFQNMSTAMATMCDVFATVMDKSVDSSKDPNKIRMDGIWGQHEFPTLQKSGNEGKVNQIDAINQDGTIVFTFWTRGNSRLGRGLGGLDKRDTCGIDNDQTAADFDEGGDYPVDW
;
A
#
# COMPACT_ATOMS: atom_id res chain seq x y z
N MET A 1 -23.18 -64.33 -0.17
CA MET A 1 -22.53 -63.15 -0.78
C MET A 1 -22.29 -62.14 0.34
N HIS A 2 -21.03 -61.97 0.77
CA HIS A 2 -20.64 -61.11 1.90
C HIS A 2 -20.26 -59.72 1.36
N PHE A 3 -20.94 -58.67 1.83
CA PHE A 3 -20.56 -57.28 1.58
C PHE A 3 -19.69 -56.78 2.75
N GLN A 4 -18.43 -56.47 2.48
CA GLN A 4 -17.56 -55.80 3.45
C GLN A 4 -17.82 -54.29 3.46
N SER A 5 -17.99 -53.77 4.67
CA SER A 5 -18.20 -52.36 4.99
C SER A 5 -16.84 -51.65 5.08
N ILE A 6 -16.62 -50.63 4.24
CA ILE A 6 -15.43 -49.78 4.30
C ILE A 6 -15.75 -48.58 5.20
N PHE A 7 -15.11 -48.54 6.38
CA PHE A 7 -15.11 -47.38 7.27
C PHE A 7 -14.12 -46.34 6.75
N VAL A 8 -14.59 -45.14 6.39
CA VAL A 8 -13.76 -43.97 6.08
C VAL A 8 -13.62 -43.13 7.35
N GLN A 9 -12.44 -43.16 7.98
CA GLN A 9 -12.10 -42.30 9.11
C GLN A 9 -11.61 -40.95 8.59
N THR A 10 -12.40 -39.90 8.80
CA THR A 10 -12.02 -38.52 8.49
C THR A 10 -11.21 -37.95 9.66
N ILE A 11 -9.93 -37.65 9.44
CA ILE A 11 -9.06 -36.97 10.41
C ILE A 11 -9.29 -35.46 10.29
N SER A 12 -9.90 -34.85 11.30
CA SER A 12 -9.96 -33.39 11.45
C SER A 12 -8.68 -32.90 12.12
N VAL A 13 -7.77 -32.29 11.36
CA VAL A 13 -6.61 -31.57 11.92
C VAL A 13 -7.03 -30.13 12.19
N LEU A 14 -7.22 -29.79 13.47
CA LEU A 14 -7.51 -28.45 13.95
C LEU A 14 -6.17 -27.70 14.10
N PHE A 15 -5.80 -26.86 13.13
CA PHE A 15 -4.67 -25.94 13.29
C PHE A 15 -5.11 -24.71 14.07
N ALA A 16 -4.70 -24.62 15.35
CA ALA A 16 -4.77 -23.39 16.12
C ALA A 16 -3.65 -22.45 15.65
N VAL A 17 -4.01 -21.43 14.85
CA VAL A 17 -3.09 -20.34 14.51
C VAL A 17 -3.06 -19.37 15.69
N GLN A 18 -1.98 -19.42 16.47
CA GLN A 18 -1.74 -18.51 17.57
C GLN A 18 -1.16 -17.20 17.01
N ALA A 19 -2.01 -16.19 16.83
CA ALA A 19 -1.59 -14.86 16.40
C ALA A 19 -0.80 -14.19 17.53
N THR A 20 0.53 -14.25 17.46
CA THR A 20 1.41 -13.43 18.30
C THR A 20 1.33 -11.99 17.81
N ALA A 21 0.69 -11.13 18.60
CA ALA A 21 0.71 -9.69 18.40
C ALA A 21 2.18 -9.22 18.46
N HIS A 22 2.79 -9.03 17.29
CA HIS A 22 4.14 -8.50 17.19
C HIS A 22 4.10 -7.07 17.72
N ALA A 23 4.75 -6.88 18.87
CA ALA A 23 4.94 -5.55 19.43
C ALA A 23 5.70 -4.72 18.39
N LEU A 24 5.13 -3.57 18.02
CA LEU A 24 5.82 -2.58 17.20
C LEU A 24 7.19 -2.28 17.83
N PRO A 25 8.24 -2.15 17.00
CA PRO A 25 9.57 -1.93 17.53
C PRO A 25 9.60 -0.62 18.34
N THR A 26 10.38 -0.63 19.41
CA THR A 26 10.35 0.39 20.48
C THR A 26 10.71 1.79 19.98
N ASP A 27 11.49 1.86 18.90
CA ASP A 27 11.83 3.06 18.15
C ASP A 27 10.61 3.73 17.54
N LEU A 28 9.71 2.97 16.89
CA LEU A 28 8.48 3.48 16.30
C LEU A 28 7.53 4.03 17.37
N LYS A 29 7.46 3.38 18.54
CA LYS A 29 6.68 3.88 19.67
C LYS A 29 7.24 5.20 20.19
N ALA A 30 8.57 5.33 20.26
CA ALA A 30 9.23 6.56 20.69
C ALA A 30 9.07 7.69 19.66
N GLU A 31 9.21 7.39 18.36
CA GLU A 31 8.97 8.37 17.29
C GLU A 31 7.52 8.83 17.30
N LEU A 32 6.54 7.92 17.30
CA LEU A 32 5.12 8.31 17.34
C LEU A 32 4.69 8.97 18.66
N ALA A 33 5.27 8.58 19.80
CA ALA A 33 5.04 9.28 21.07
C ALA A 33 5.62 10.69 21.04
N ALA A 34 6.85 10.86 20.52
CA ALA A 34 7.47 12.16 20.36
C ALA A 34 6.67 13.07 19.41
N VAL A 35 6.07 12.52 18.33
CA VAL A 35 5.18 13.32 17.48
C VAL A 35 3.89 13.71 18.21
N GLY A 36 3.34 12.81 19.03
CA GLY A 36 2.21 13.12 19.91
C GLY A 36 2.49 14.30 20.86
N ASP A 37 3.67 14.30 21.48
CA ASP A 37 4.07 15.32 22.47
C ASP A 37 4.46 16.66 21.83
N ARG A 38 5.16 16.66 20.68
CA ARG A 38 5.48 17.90 19.94
C ARG A 38 4.22 18.69 19.53
N ARG A 39 3.11 17.98 19.31
CA ARG A 39 1.82 18.61 18.97
C ARG A 39 1.11 19.19 20.20
N ALA A 40 1.22 18.57 21.37
CA ALA A 40 0.70 19.14 22.62
C ALA A 40 1.41 20.47 22.94
N ALA A 41 2.71 20.55 22.66
CA ALA A 41 3.49 21.78 22.82
C ALA A 41 3.11 22.88 21.81
N ALA A 42 2.90 22.55 20.53
CA ALA A 42 2.55 23.53 19.49
C ALA A 42 1.16 24.15 19.69
N VAL A 43 0.19 23.41 20.24
CA VAL A 43 -1.15 23.93 20.56
C VAL A 43 -1.14 24.84 21.80
N GLY A 44 -0.14 24.71 22.68
CA GLY A 44 0.00 25.52 23.89
C GLY A 44 0.62 26.92 23.68
N ALA A 45 1.28 27.18 22.55
CA ALA A 45 1.98 28.44 22.31
C ALA A 45 1.12 29.55 21.65
N GLY A 46 -0.12 29.24 21.26
CA GLY A 46 -1.00 30.16 20.54
C GLY A 46 -1.90 31.00 21.44
N ARG A 47 -1.35 31.81 22.36
CA ARG A 47 -2.14 32.88 23.03
C ARG A 47 -1.28 33.91 23.77
N ALA A 48 -0.66 34.83 23.02
CA ALA A 48 -0.33 36.17 23.50
C ALA A 48 0.04 37.09 22.33
N GLY A 49 -0.60 38.25 22.23
CA GLY A 49 -0.13 39.36 21.39
C GLY A 49 -1.01 39.65 20.17
N VAL A 50 -2.05 40.43 20.39
CA VAL A 50 -2.67 41.26 19.35
C VAL A 50 -1.75 42.47 19.22
N ASP A 51 -1.18 42.73 18.04
CA ASP A 51 -0.81 44.08 17.61
C ASP A 51 -0.65 44.14 16.09
N ALA A 52 -1.12 45.25 15.55
CA ALA A 52 -1.31 45.52 14.14
C ALA A 52 0.00 45.74 13.37
N GLY A 53 0.06 45.26 12.14
CA GLY A 53 1.11 45.62 11.18
C GLY A 53 0.80 45.07 9.80
N LEU A 54 0.52 45.96 8.83
CA LEU A 54 0.54 45.65 7.41
C LEU A 54 1.93 45.12 7.03
N GLY A 55 1.99 43.93 6.46
CA GLY A 55 3.20 43.38 5.87
C GLY A 55 2.86 42.15 5.05
N ALA A 56 3.04 42.26 3.73
CA ALA A 56 2.98 41.14 2.82
C ALA A 56 4.02 40.09 3.21
N GLY A 57 3.56 38.93 3.64
CA GLY A 57 4.34 37.74 3.90
C GLY A 57 3.46 36.55 3.59
N VAL A 58 3.72 35.90 2.46
CA VAL A 58 3.17 34.57 2.17
C VAL A 58 3.82 33.60 3.14
N ASP A 59 3.23 33.46 4.32
CA ASP A 59 3.61 32.45 5.28
C ASP A 59 3.24 31.08 4.73
N ALA A 60 4.23 30.43 4.12
CA ALA A 60 4.34 28.98 4.03
C ALA A 60 4.53 28.43 5.45
N GLY A 61 3.46 28.37 6.22
CA GLY A 61 3.45 27.83 7.56
C GLY A 61 2.09 27.25 7.88
N LEU A 62 2.09 26.09 8.55
CA LEU A 62 0.93 25.32 9.03
C LEU A 62 0.34 24.34 8.01
N GLY A 63 0.84 23.10 8.03
CA GLY A 63 0.13 22.00 7.39
C GLY A 63 0.86 20.66 7.29
N ALA A 64 2.13 20.55 7.69
CA ALA A 64 2.80 19.25 7.74
C ALA A 64 2.25 18.43 8.92
N GLY A 65 1.13 17.75 8.68
CA GLY A 65 0.58 16.76 9.59
C GLY A 65 1.56 15.62 9.83
N VAL A 66 1.33 14.86 10.90
CA VAL A 66 2.22 13.80 11.41
C VAL A 66 2.57 12.73 10.36
N GLY A 67 1.74 12.58 9.32
CA GLY A 67 2.04 11.70 8.18
C GLY A 67 3.28 12.12 7.38
N ALA A 68 3.69 13.38 7.42
CA ALA A 68 4.87 13.90 6.71
C ALA A 68 6.21 13.49 7.36
N GLU A 69 6.22 13.17 8.66
CA GLU A 69 7.46 12.78 9.35
C GLU A 69 7.91 11.35 8.96
N LEU A 70 6.98 10.48 8.56
CA LEU A 70 7.26 9.13 8.06
C LEU A 70 7.38 9.14 6.52
N GLY A 71 8.50 9.66 6.02
CA GLY A 71 8.80 9.69 4.59
C GLY A 71 9.00 8.30 3.97
N ALA A 72 9.01 8.21 2.64
CA ALA A 72 9.24 6.96 1.91
C ALA A 72 10.51 6.20 2.35
N GLY A 73 11.56 6.92 2.76
CA GLY A 73 12.79 6.33 3.30
C GLY A 73 12.59 5.48 4.56
N TRP A 74 11.68 5.89 5.45
CA TRP A 74 11.35 5.12 6.65
C TRP A 74 10.71 3.77 6.28
N PHE A 75 9.77 3.77 5.32
CA PHE A 75 9.13 2.56 4.83
C PHE A 75 10.10 1.60 4.13
N LEU A 76 11.08 2.14 3.40
CA LEU A 76 12.16 1.35 2.80
C LEU A 76 13.02 0.64 3.86
N GLY A 77 13.29 1.31 4.99
CA GLY A 77 14.04 0.75 6.12
C GLY A 77 13.25 -0.26 6.96
N ASN A 78 11.92 -0.15 6.97
CA ASN A 78 11.03 -0.95 7.82
C ASN A 78 10.22 -1.99 7.04
N ILE A 79 10.65 -2.33 5.83
CA ILE A 79 9.99 -3.35 5.02
C ILE A 79 10.20 -4.74 5.60
N CYS A 80 9.13 -5.53 5.63
CA CYS A 80 9.20 -6.90 6.11
C CYS A 80 9.42 -7.89 4.93
N LYS A 81 8.80 -7.64 3.77
CA LYS A 81 8.95 -8.46 2.56
C LYS A 81 9.13 -7.58 1.33
N ARG A 82 10.29 -7.70 0.67
CA ARG A 82 10.53 -7.05 -0.63
C ARG A 82 9.76 -7.77 -1.75
N PRO A 83 9.14 -7.03 -2.69
CA PRO A 83 8.49 -7.63 -3.85
C PRO A 83 9.55 -8.32 -4.71
N PRO A 84 9.33 -9.56 -5.16
CA PRO A 84 10.15 -10.15 -6.21
C PRO A 84 10.08 -9.31 -7.49
N ALA A 85 11.09 -9.43 -8.34
CA ALA A 85 11.08 -8.79 -9.66
C ALA A 85 9.81 -9.18 -10.44
N ALA A 86 9.25 -8.24 -11.18
CA ALA A 86 8.06 -8.39 -12.01
C ALA A 86 6.74 -8.70 -11.29
N THR A 87 6.67 -8.55 -9.96
CA THR A 87 5.46 -8.90 -9.18
C THR A 87 4.68 -7.72 -8.63
N CYS A 88 5.16 -6.49 -8.78
CA CYS A 88 4.47 -5.35 -8.18
C CYS A 88 3.08 -5.16 -8.80
N LEU A 89 2.06 -5.17 -7.94
CA LEU A 89 0.67 -4.86 -8.31
C LEU A 89 0.19 -3.63 -7.55
N PHE A 90 -0.03 -2.58 -8.33
CA PHE A 90 -0.69 -1.34 -7.95
C PHE A 90 -2.17 -1.41 -8.33
N TYR A 91 -2.95 -0.47 -7.80
CA TYR A 91 -4.36 -0.37 -8.12
C TYR A 91 -4.84 1.06 -7.88
N THR A 92 -5.84 1.49 -8.66
CA THR A 92 -6.49 2.79 -8.44
C THR A 92 -7.67 2.66 -7.47
N ARG A 93 -8.26 3.79 -7.10
CA ARG A 93 -9.31 3.88 -6.08
C ARG A 93 -10.39 2.78 -6.13
N GLY A 94 -10.60 2.17 -4.97
CA GLY A 94 -11.67 1.22 -4.71
C GLY A 94 -11.43 -0.18 -5.26
N LEU A 95 -10.17 -0.61 -5.30
CA LEU A 95 -9.74 -1.89 -5.85
C LEU A 95 -8.77 -2.68 -4.97
N SER A 96 -8.41 -2.21 -3.78
CA SER A 96 -7.45 -2.89 -2.90
C SER A 96 -7.87 -4.34 -2.58
N LYS A 97 -9.15 -4.60 -2.29
CA LYS A 97 -9.65 -5.96 -2.08
C LYS A 97 -9.51 -6.81 -3.33
N ALA A 98 -9.90 -6.27 -4.49
CA ALA A 98 -9.82 -6.98 -5.76
C ALA A 98 -8.36 -7.29 -6.13
N ALA A 99 -7.46 -6.31 -5.97
CA ALA A 99 -6.03 -6.44 -6.19
C ALA A 99 -5.41 -7.52 -5.30
N ARG A 100 -5.76 -7.56 -3.99
CA ARG A 100 -5.28 -8.62 -3.09
C ARG A 100 -5.81 -10.01 -3.46
N ILE A 101 -7.10 -10.11 -3.80
CA ILE A 101 -7.69 -11.37 -4.26
C ILE A 101 -6.96 -11.85 -5.53
N PHE A 102 -6.73 -10.95 -6.48
CA PHE A 102 -6.00 -11.24 -7.71
C PHE A 102 -4.55 -11.67 -7.43
N ALA A 103 -3.85 -10.94 -6.56
CA ALA A 103 -2.47 -11.24 -6.16
C ALA A 103 -2.32 -12.64 -5.54
N LYS A 104 -3.31 -13.06 -4.73
CA LYS A 104 -3.33 -14.38 -4.06
C LYS A 104 -3.82 -15.52 -4.97
N LYS A 105 -4.49 -15.23 -6.09
CA LYS A 105 -5.12 -16.26 -6.92
C LYS A 105 -4.08 -17.01 -7.76
N GLY A 106 -3.75 -18.22 -7.30
CA GLY A 106 -3.45 -19.42 -8.10
C GLY A 106 -2.35 -19.40 -9.19
N GLY A 107 -1.57 -18.31 -9.35
CA GLY A 107 -0.47 -18.27 -10.33
C GLY A 107 0.10 -16.90 -10.66
N ALA A 108 -0.52 -15.79 -10.26
CA ALA A 108 0.02 -14.45 -10.55
C ALA A 108 1.19 -14.07 -9.62
N ASP A 109 1.22 -14.60 -8.39
CA ASP A 109 2.19 -14.32 -7.31
C ASP A 109 2.61 -12.84 -7.26
N MET A 110 1.61 -11.95 -7.28
CA MET A 110 1.84 -10.52 -7.25
C MET A 110 1.98 -10.03 -5.79
N THR A 111 2.71 -8.93 -5.62
CA THR A 111 2.87 -8.26 -4.33
C THR A 111 2.18 -6.90 -4.39
N THR A 112 1.21 -6.68 -3.51
CA THR A 112 0.64 -5.34 -3.29
C THR A 112 1.27 -4.70 -2.05
N ILE A 113 0.94 -3.44 -1.76
CA ILE A 113 1.40 -2.74 -0.56
C ILE A 113 1.09 -3.53 0.73
N TRP A 114 0.02 -4.34 0.74
CA TRP A 114 -0.48 -5.05 1.92
C TRP A 114 0.37 -6.26 2.29
N GLU A 115 1.19 -6.77 1.37
CA GLU A 115 2.06 -7.92 1.61
C GLU A 115 3.50 -7.51 1.99
N MET A 116 3.83 -6.22 1.90
CA MET A 116 5.21 -5.73 2.08
C MET A 116 5.55 -5.34 3.52
N TRP A 117 4.57 -4.83 4.26
CA TRP A 117 4.75 -4.32 5.62
C TRP A 117 3.86 -5.06 6.62
N ASN A 118 4.22 -4.98 7.91
CA ASN A 118 3.42 -5.56 8.98
C ASN A 118 2.04 -4.89 9.07
N SER A 119 1.00 -5.67 9.36
CA SER A 119 -0.35 -5.16 9.48
C SER A 119 -0.62 -4.11 10.54
N ALA A 120 0.18 -4.10 11.59
CA ALA A 120 0.14 -3.04 12.57
C ALA A 120 0.41 -1.65 11.94
N LEU A 121 0.98 -1.58 10.73
CA LEU A 121 1.22 -0.35 9.98
C LEU A 121 0.00 0.18 9.21
N TYR A 122 -1.08 -0.57 9.16
CA TYR A 122 -2.33 -0.16 8.53
C TYR A 122 -3.55 -0.51 9.40
N ASP A 123 -3.31 -0.82 10.69
CA ASP A 123 -4.34 -0.99 11.69
C ASP A 123 -5.09 0.34 11.90
N LYS A 124 -6.39 0.33 11.62
CA LYS A 124 -7.28 1.48 11.81
C LYS A 124 -7.99 1.49 13.17
N ARG A 125 -7.81 0.46 14.01
CA ARG A 125 -8.50 0.36 15.29
C ARG A 125 -8.13 1.54 16.18
N GLN A 126 -9.15 2.17 16.77
CA GLN A 126 -9.02 3.33 17.65
C GLN A 126 -8.67 2.93 19.09
N ILE A 127 -7.67 2.06 19.23
CA ILE A 127 -7.19 1.58 20.52
C ILE A 127 -5.90 2.32 20.89
N LYS A 128 -5.71 2.65 22.17
CA LYS A 128 -4.55 3.42 22.65
C LYS A 128 -3.20 2.77 22.32
N SER A 129 -3.17 1.44 22.20
CA SER A 129 -1.98 0.68 21.84
C SER A 129 -1.58 0.80 20.37
N ASN A 130 -2.48 1.25 19.49
CA ASN A 130 -2.17 1.53 18.09
C ASN A 130 -1.52 2.92 18.00
N PRO A 131 -0.21 3.02 17.69
CA PRO A 131 0.44 4.32 17.61
C PRO A 131 -0.07 5.10 16.38
N LEU A 132 -0.45 4.41 15.29
CA LEU A 132 -0.91 5.04 14.05
C LEU A 132 -2.33 5.58 14.13
N ARG A 133 -3.07 5.32 15.23
CA ARG A 133 -4.47 5.75 15.40
C ARG A 133 -4.68 7.24 15.06
N CYS A 134 -3.72 8.10 15.44
CA CYS A 134 -3.81 9.54 15.21
C CYS A 134 -3.65 9.92 13.73
N ILE A 135 -2.77 9.22 13.01
CA ILE A 135 -2.55 9.40 11.57
C ILE A 135 -3.78 8.88 10.81
N MET A 136 -4.26 7.69 11.17
CA MET A 136 -5.37 7.02 10.48
C MET A 136 -6.71 7.76 10.61
N GLN A 137 -6.90 8.54 11.69
CA GLN A 137 -8.13 9.33 11.89
C GLN A 137 -8.27 10.51 10.93
N LYS A 138 -7.17 11.15 10.56
CA LYS A 138 -7.18 12.37 9.75
C LYS A 138 -6.95 12.03 8.29
N LYS A 139 -7.85 12.48 7.42
CA LYS A 139 -7.78 12.17 5.99
C LYS A 139 -6.46 12.64 5.37
N GLU A 140 -6.01 13.83 5.73
CA GLU A 140 -4.82 14.46 5.18
C GLU A 140 -3.56 13.72 5.63
N ASP A 141 -3.41 13.48 6.93
CA ASP A 141 -2.26 12.74 7.50
C ASP A 141 -2.22 11.30 6.96
N ARG A 142 -3.39 10.65 6.85
CA ARG A 142 -3.53 9.30 6.28
C ARG A 142 -3.15 9.27 4.80
N ASN A 143 -3.60 10.24 4.01
CA ASN A 143 -3.25 10.31 2.59
C ASN A 143 -1.74 10.47 2.40
N VAL A 144 -1.10 11.38 3.15
CA VAL A 144 0.36 11.56 3.10
C VAL A 144 1.11 10.28 3.52
N TYR A 145 0.63 9.60 4.57
CA TYR A 145 1.20 8.34 5.03
C TYR A 145 1.18 7.26 3.93
N PHE A 146 0.02 7.06 3.29
CA PHE A 146 -0.10 6.07 2.21
C PHE A 146 0.64 6.49 0.94
N GLN A 147 0.70 7.78 0.62
CA GLN A 147 1.55 8.29 -0.48
C GLN A 147 3.02 7.93 -0.25
N ASN A 148 3.53 8.11 0.96
CA ASN A 148 4.92 7.76 1.31
C ASN A 148 5.18 6.25 1.24
N MET A 149 4.25 5.44 1.78
CA MET A 149 4.32 3.98 1.74
C MET A 149 4.29 3.45 0.30
N SER A 150 3.39 3.99 -0.51
CA SER A 150 3.20 3.69 -1.93
C SER A 150 4.42 4.10 -2.77
N THR A 151 4.98 5.29 -2.53
CA THR A 151 6.22 5.76 -3.16
C THR A 151 7.39 4.83 -2.84
N ALA A 152 7.47 4.34 -1.59
CA ALA A 152 8.46 3.35 -1.21
C ALA A 152 8.27 2.04 -1.99
N MET A 153 7.03 1.53 -2.12
CA MET A 153 6.73 0.36 -2.96
C MET A 153 7.22 0.56 -4.40
N ALA A 154 6.83 1.65 -5.05
CA ALA A 154 7.24 1.98 -6.41
C ALA A 154 8.77 2.01 -6.60
N THR A 155 9.50 2.50 -5.59
CA THR A 155 10.97 2.53 -5.60
C THR A 155 11.61 1.13 -5.59
N MET A 156 10.91 0.14 -5.02
CA MET A 156 11.41 -1.24 -4.91
C MET A 156 11.03 -2.13 -6.09
N CYS A 157 10.08 -1.70 -6.91
CA CYS A 157 9.63 -2.49 -8.06
C CYS A 157 10.70 -2.60 -9.14
N ASP A 158 10.74 -3.76 -9.77
CA ASP A 158 11.76 -4.11 -10.76
C ASP A 158 11.19 -4.92 -11.92
N VAL A 159 11.79 -4.75 -13.09
CA VAL A 159 11.47 -5.30 -14.41
C VAL A 159 10.10 -4.90 -14.94
N PHE A 160 9.04 -5.31 -14.27
CA PHE A 160 7.65 -5.07 -14.65
C PHE A 160 6.82 -4.63 -13.44
N ALA A 161 5.83 -3.79 -13.68
CA ALA A 161 4.76 -3.51 -12.73
C ALA A 161 3.40 -3.69 -13.40
N THR A 162 2.37 -3.91 -12.60
CA THR A 162 0.98 -3.99 -13.05
C THR A 162 0.13 -2.98 -12.28
N VAL A 163 -0.79 -2.29 -12.94
CA VAL A 163 -1.81 -1.46 -12.31
C VAL A 163 -3.19 -2.02 -12.61
N MET A 164 -4.02 -2.19 -11.58
CA MET A 164 -5.43 -2.56 -11.73
C MET A 164 -6.30 -1.30 -11.73
N ASP A 165 -7.17 -1.15 -12.73
CA ASP A 165 -8.09 0.00 -12.81
C ASP A 165 -9.47 -0.43 -13.36
N LYS A 166 -10.55 0.15 -12.82
CA LYS A 166 -11.95 -0.16 -13.19
C LYS A 166 -12.29 0.23 -14.62
N SER A 167 -11.58 1.21 -15.18
CA SER A 167 -11.77 1.72 -16.53
C SER A 167 -11.12 0.88 -17.62
N VAL A 168 -10.31 -0.13 -17.23
CA VAL A 168 -9.72 -1.08 -18.18
C VAL A 168 -10.84 -1.93 -18.78
N ASP A 169 -11.10 -1.69 -20.05
CA ASP A 169 -12.09 -2.40 -20.84
C ASP A 169 -11.49 -2.91 -22.16
N SER A 170 -12.34 -3.47 -23.03
CA SER A 170 -11.90 -4.01 -24.31
C SER A 170 -11.27 -2.98 -25.25
N SER A 171 -11.45 -1.67 -25.02
CA SER A 171 -10.83 -0.63 -25.83
C SER A 171 -9.33 -0.48 -25.56
N LYS A 172 -8.82 -0.99 -24.42
CA LYS A 172 -7.40 -0.93 -24.04
C LYS A 172 -6.82 0.49 -24.15
N ASP A 173 -7.63 1.49 -23.79
CA ASP A 173 -7.26 2.90 -23.93
C ASP A 173 -6.48 3.36 -22.68
N PRO A 174 -5.19 3.69 -22.79
CA PRO A 174 -4.39 4.14 -21.66
C PRO A 174 -4.91 5.46 -21.06
N ASN A 175 -5.63 6.29 -21.82
CA ASN A 175 -6.12 7.58 -21.33
C ASN A 175 -7.29 7.46 -20.35
N LYS A 176 -7.89 6.27 -20.24
CA LYS A 176 -8.97 6.00 -19.29
C LYS A 176 -8.48 5.70 -17.88
N ILE A 177 -7.22 5.25 -17.74
CA ILE A 177 -6.63 4.92 -16.44
C ILE A 177 -6.66 6.17 -15.56
N ARG A 178 -7.13 6.01 -14.32
CA ARG A 178 -7.25 7.12 -13.39
C ARG A 178 -5.88 7.65 -12.98
N MET A 179 -5.65 8.94 -13.16
CA MET A 179 -4.39 9.61 -12.81
C MET A 179 -4.53 10.62 -11.66
N ASP A 180 -5.73 10.76 -11.09
CA ASP A 180 -6.07 11.75 -10.06
C ASP A 180 -5.69 11.33 -8.63
N GLY A 181 -5.28 10.07 -8.41
CA GLY A 181 -4.93 9.52 -7.09
C GLY A 181 -3.44 9.29 -6.84
N ILE A 182 -3.11 8.58 -5.75
CA ILE A 182 -1.77 8.11 -5.40
C ILE A 182 -1.07 7.43 -6.59
N TRP A 183 -1.77 6.60 -7.37
CA TRP A 183 -1.19 5.95 -8.54
C TRP A 183 -0.60 6.97 -9.53
N GLY A 184 -1.42 7.91 -9.99
CA GLY A 184 -1.01 8.87 -11.01
C GLY A 184 -0.06 9.93 -10.52
N GLN A 185 -0.18 10.34 -9.25
CA GLN A 185 0.59 11.44 -8.67
C GLN A 185 1.93 11.00 -8.07
N HIS A 186 2.03 9.76 -7.57
CA HIS A 186 3.20 9.30 -6.81
C HIS A 186 3.80 8.00 -7.37
N GLU A 187 3.01 6.96 -7.61
CA GLU A 187 3.52 5.64 -8.00
C GLU A 187 4.08 5.67 -9.41
N PHE A 188 3.26 6.05 -10.38
CA PHE A 188 3.61 6.07 -11.79
C PHE A 188 4.83 6.96 -12.08
N PRO A 189 4.90 8.22 -11.60
CA PRO A 189 6.11 9.03 -11.77
C PRO A 189 7.35 8.43 -11.09
N THR A 190 7.19 7.75 -9.96
CA THR A 190 8.33 7.10 -9.27
C THR A 190 8.87 5.92 -10.07
N LEU A 191 7.98 5.10 -10.65
CA LEU A 191 8.36 4.00 -11.53
C LEU A 191 9.13 4.51 -12.76
N GLN A 192 8.72 5.66 -13.31
CA GLN A 192 9.40 6.32 -14.44
C GLN A 192 10.79 6.87 -14.07
N LYS A 193 10.91 7.49 -12.89
CA LYS A 193 12.10 8.23 -12.41
C LYS A 193 13.32 7.39 -12.04
N SER A 194 13.23 6.07 -12.05
CA SER A 194 14.28 5.15 -11.56
C SER A 194 15.60 5.13 -12.39
N GLY A 195 16.19 6.28 -12.73
CA GLY A 195 17.59 6.47 -13.15
C GLY A 195 18.07 5.71 -14.41
N ASN A 196 19.40 5.73 -14.61
CA ASN A 196 20.11 4.96 -15.65
C ASN A 196 20.07 3.44 -15.42
N GLU A 197 19.46 3.01 -14.31
CA GLU A 197 19.20 1.62 -13.93
C GLU A 197 17.68 1.35 -13.91
N GLY A 198 16.93 1.97 -14.82
CA GLY A 198 15.47 1.91 -14.91
C GLY A 198 14.93 0.51 -14.61
N LYS A 199 14.56 0.27 -13.36
CA LYS A 199 14.22 -1.06 -12.87
C LYS A 199 12.98 -1.56 -13.58
N VAL A 200 11.95 -0.71 -13.64
CA VAL A 200 10.73 -1.01 -14.39
C VAL A 200 10.87 -0.55 -15.85
N ASN A 201 10.72 -1.53 -16.75
CA ASN A 201 10.77 -1.37 -18.20
C ASN A 201 9.39 -1.30 -18.83
N GLN A 202 8.38 -1.88 -18.18
CA GLN A 202 7.02 -1.92 -18.68
C GLN A 202 6.02 -1.98 -17.53
N ILE A 203 4.89 -1.31 -17.74
CA ILE A 203 3.75 -1.29 -16.85
C ILE A 203 2.56 -1.82 -17.66
N ASP A 204 1.95 -2.89 -17.17
CA ASP A 204 0.69 -3.41 -17.71
C ASP A 204 -0.49 -2.85 -16.91
N ALA A 205 -1.58 -2.54 -17.61
CA ALA A 205 -2.87 -2.26 -16.98
C ALA A 205 -3.77 -3.49 -17.09
N ILE A 206 -4.48 -3.79 -16.00
CA ILE A 206 -5.46 -4.86 -15.92
C ILE A 206 -6.81 -4.37 -15.41
N ASN A 207 -7.89 -5.03 -15.83
CA ASN A 207 -9.20 -4.81 -15.24
C ASN A 207 -9.33 -5.54 -13.89
N GLN A 208 -10.44 -5.30 -13.20
CA GLN A 208 -10.67 -5.77 -11.83
C GLN A 208 -10.57 -7.29 -11.64
N ASP A 209 -10.91 -8.09 -12.65
CA ASP A 209 -10.83 -9.55 -12.60
C ASP A 209 -9.54 -10.11 -13.25
N GLY A 210 -8.72 -9.24 -13.85
CA GLY A 210 -7.48 -9.56 -14.54
C GLY A 210 -7.66 -10.26 -15.89
N THR A 211 -8.86 -10.30 -16.45
CA THR A 211 -9.13 -10.93 -17.76
C THR A 211 -8.69 -10.08 -18.94
N ILE A 212 -8.67 -8.76 -18.78
CA ILE A 212 -8.21 -7.81 -19.79
C ILE A 212 -6.87 -7.26 -19.34
N VAL A 213 -5.86 -7.40 -20.20
CA VAL A 213 -4.50 -6.90 -19.98
C VAL A 213 -4.04 -6.13 -21.22
N PHE A 214 -3.39 -4.99 -21.02
CA PHE A 214 -2.67 -4.29 -22.06
C PHE A 214 -1.47 -3.54 -21.50
N THR A 215 -0.50 -3.26 -22.36
CA THR A 215 0.68 -2.48 -21.99
C THR A 215 0.30 -1.00 -21.89
N PHE A 216 0.30 -0.48 -20.67
CA PHE A 216 -0.04 0.91 -20.37
C PHE A 216 1.14 1.84 -20.66
N TRP A 217 2.34 1.42 -20.31
CA TRP A 217 3.55 2.21 -20.49
C TRP A 217 4.77 1.33 -20.69
N THR A 218 5.71 1.79 -21.53
CA THR A 218 7.02 1.16 -21.73
C THR A 218 8.12 2.21 -21.70
N ARG A 219 9.27 1.85 -21.15
CA ARG A 219 10.50 2.62 -21.33
C ARG A 219 10.95 2.50 -22.79
N GLY A 220 11.31 3.62 -23.41
CA GLY A 220 11.76 3.66 -24.81
C GLY A 220 12.86 2.62 -25.07
N ASN A 221 12.70 1.84 -26.15
CA ASN A 221 13.55 0.72 -26.61
C ASN A 221 13.49 -0.61 -25.83
N SER A 222 12.71 -0.73 -24.75
CA SER A 222 12.59 -2.00 -24.01
C SER A 222 11.52 -2.92 -24.62
N ARG A 223 11.87 -3.73 -25.63
CA ARG A 223 11.04 -4.87 -26.10
C ARG A 223 11.36 -6.14 -25.29
N LEU A 224 11.06 -6.15 -24.00
CA LEU A 224 11.14 -7.38 -23.20
C LEU A 224 9.73 -7.99 -23.10
N GLY A 225 9.51 -9.06 -23.86
CA GLY A 225 8.28 -9.85 -23.79
C GLY A 225 8.14 -10.53 -22.42
N ARG A 226 6.93 -10.48 -21.85
CA ARG A 226 6.59 -11.05 -20.55
C ARG A 226 6.58 -12.58 -20.62
N GLY A 227 7.39 -13.23 -19.78
CA GLY A 227 7.20 -14.63 -19.39
C GLY A 227 6.72 -14.67 -17.94
N LEU A 228 5.43 -14.93 -17.70
CA LEU A 228 4.89 -15.21 -16.37
C LEU A 228 5.36 -16.62 -15.93
N GLY A 229 6.65 -16.75 -15.64
CA GLY A 229 7.29 -17.97 -15.14
C GLY A 229 7.37 -17.94 -13.62
N GLY A 230 6.95 -19.05 -12.99
CA GLY A 230 6.66 -19.16 -11.56
C GLY A 230 7.75 -18.64 -10.63
N LEU A 231 7.29 -17.93 -9.59
CA LEU A 231 8.10 -17.41 -8.51
C LEU A 231 7.95 -18.29 -7.27
N ASP A 232 9.07 -18.36 -6.55
CA ASP A 232 9.29 -19.28 -5.44
C ASP A 232 8.69 -18.72 -4.14
N LYS A 233 7.94 -19.56 -3.42
CA LYS A 233 7.18 -19.18 -2.23
C LYS A 233 8.14 -18.83 -1.09
N ARG A 234 8.08 -17.59 -0.59
CA ARG A 234 8.77 -17.19 0.64
C ARG A 234 7.89 -16.44 1.62
N ASP A 235 8.29 -16.61 2.87
CA ASP A 235 7.61 -16.31 4.12
C ASP A 235 6.77 -15.04 4.11
N THR A 236 5.52 -15.22 4.53
CA THR A 236 4.52 -14.17 4.63
C THR A 236 4.69 -13.41 5.94
N CYS A 237 4.92 -12.10 5.86
CA CYS A 237 4.72 -11.20 7.00
C CYS A 237 3.25 -11.30 7.42
N GLY A 238 2.96 -11.28 8.72
CA GLY A 238 1.61 -11.51 9.27
C GLY A 238 0.51 -10.89 8.42
N ILE A 239 -0.14 -11.72 7.58
CA ILE A 239 -1.07 -11.26 6.55
C ILE A 239 -2.38 -10.92 7.25
N ASP A 240 -2.79 -9.66 7.14
CA ASP A 240 -4.15 -9.28 7.51
C ASP A 240 -5.17 -9.96 6.61
N ASN A 241 -6.35 -10.22 7.18
CA ASN A 241 -7.49 -10.72 6.42
C ASN A 241 -7.90 -9.73 5.31
N ASP A 242 -8.67 -10.18 4.32
CA ASP A 242 -9.08 -9.37 3.18
C ASP A 242 -9.98 -8.18 3.57
N GLN A 243 -10.47 -8.14 4.82
CA GLN A 243 -11.30 -7.06 5.34
C GLN A 243 -10.52 -5.77 5.53
N THR A 244 -9.26 -5.82 6.02
CA THR A 244 -8.46 -4.60 6.24
C THR A 244 -8.29 -3.81 4.94
N ALA A 245 -8.05 -4.47 3.81
CA ALA A 245 -7.91 -3.79 2.52
C ALA A 245 -9.23 -3.18 2.07
N ALA A 246 -10.31 -3.96 2.11
CA ALA A 246 -11.66 -3.52 1.71
C ALA A 246 -12.10 -2.23 2.42
N ASP A 247 -11.65 -2.02 3.65
CA ASP A 247 -11.98 -0.84 4.43
C ASP A 247 -11.40 0.48 3.86
N PHE A 248 -10.47 0.40 2.90
CA PHE A 248 -9.86 1.54 2.21
C PHE A 248 -10.44 1.81 0.79
N ASP A 249 -11.42 1.02 0.31
CA ASP A 249 -11.89 0.99 -1.09
C ASP A 249 -13.00 1.97 -1.51
N GLU A 250 -13.14 3.13 -0.85
CA GLU A 250 -14.31 4.04 -0.93
C GLU A 250 -15.55 3.53 -0.17
N GLY A 251 -16.15 4.42 0.63
CA GLY A 251 -17.38 4.15 1.38
C GLY A 251 -17.19 3.56 2.79
N GLY A 252 -15.98 3.18 3.18
CA GLY A 252 -15.63 2.90 4.57
C GLY A 252 -15.38 4.18 5.38
N ASP A 253 -15.27 4.09 6.70
CA ASP A 253 -15.04 5.26 7.58
C ASP A 253 -13.74 6.05 7.27
N TYR A 254 -12.81 5.49 6.47
CA TYR A 254 -11.46 6.03 6.24
C TYR A 254 -10.94 5.86 4.79
N PRO A 255 -11.62 6.39 3.75
CA PRO A 255 -11.18 6.21 2.37
C PRO A 255 -9.82 6.89 2.13
N VAL A 256 -8.96 6.24 1.38
CA VAL A 256 -7.70 6.80 0.88
C VAL A 256 -7.89 7.08 -0.60
N ASP A 257 -7.36 8.21 -1.04
CA ASP A 257 -7.48 8.65 -2.42
C ASP A 257 -6.42 7.98 -3.32
N TRP A 258 -6.59 6.68 -3.55
CA TRP A 258 -5.67 5.85 -4.35
C TRP A 258 -5.67 6.20 -5.84
#